data_AF-A0AA43V317-F1
#
_entry.id   AF-A0AA43V317-F1
#
_cell.length_a   1.000
_cell.length_b   1.000
_cell.length_c   1.000
_cell.angle_alpha   90.00
_cell.angle_beta   90.00
_cell.angle_gamma   90.00
#
_symmetry.space_group_name_H-M   'P 1'
#
loop_
_entity.id
_entity.type
_entity.pdbx_description
1 polymer ?
#
loop_
_entity_poly.entity_id
_entity_poly.type
_entity_poly.pdbx_seq_one_letter_code
_entity_poly.pdbx_strand_id
1 'polypeptide(L)' 'YNVDVVMEPVGRKIARWIENEDQITDKMNTSRSILVKDRYDDLVFLFENEFATRWFEEKFPEIKLYSLL' A
#
# COMPACT_ATOMS: atom_id res chain seq x y z
N TYR A 1 20.02 4.19 -19.66
CA TYR A 1 20.74 3.60 -18.52
C TYR A 1 21.22 2.22 -18.93
N ASN A 2 22.50 1.92 -18.78
CA ASN A 2 23.09 0.60 -19.08
C ASN A 2 23.47 -0.07 -17.75
N VAL A 3 22.47 -0.60 -17.06
CA VAL A 3 22.61 -1.17 -15.71
C VAL A 3 22.00 -2.56 -15.67
N ASP A 4 22.66 -3.47 -14.95
CA ASP A 4 22.15 -4.79 -14.65
C ASP A 4 21.09 -4.69 -13.54
N VAL A 5 19.95 -5.33 -13.77
CA VAL A 5 18.82 -5.38 -12.84
C VAL A 5 18.70 -6.79 -12.27
N VAL A 6 18.74 -6.90 -10.94
CA VAL A 6 18.50 -8.15 -10.22
C VAL A 6 17.11 -8.09 -9.59
N MET A 7 16.30 -9.11 -9.82
CA MET A 7 14.97 -9.24 -9.22
C MET A 7 15.00 -10.20 -8.04
N GLU A 8 14.52 -9.75 -6.88
CA GLU A 8 14.37 -10.57 -5.68
C GLU A 8 12.88 -10.80 -5.37
N PRO A 9 12.48 -12.02 -4.96
CA PRO A 9 11.10 -12.31 -4.63
C PRO A 9 10.69 -11.62 -3.31
N VAL A 10 9.68 -10.75 -3.37
CA VAL A 10 9.21 -9.97 -2.21
C VAL A 10 7.94 -10.58 -1.56
N GLY A 11 7.54 -11.77 -2.01
CA GLY A 11 6.29 -12.43 -1.62
C GLY A 11 5.04 -11.86 -2.30
N ARG A 12 3.87 -12.37 -1.92
CA ARG A 12 2.58 -11.86 -2.42
C ARG A 12 2.29 -10.55 -1.69
N LYS A 13 2.16 -9.45 -2.44
CA LYS A 13 1.71 -8.18 -1.90
C LYS A 13 0.56 -7.66 -2.75
N ILE A 14 -0.44 -7.07 -2.10
CA ILE A 14 -1.59 -6.43 -2.73
C ILE A 14 -1.38 -4.92 -2.58
N ALA A 15 -1.22 -4.23 -3.70
CA ALA A 15 -1.09 -2.78 -3.73
C ALA A 15 -2.47 -2.13 -3.82
N ARG A 16 -2.71 -1.12 -2.98
CA ARG A 16 -3.90 -0.27 -3.02
C ARG A 16 -3.50 1.19 -2.90
N TRP A 17 -3.98 2.01 -3.83
CA TRP A 17 -3.81 3.45 -3.77
C TRP A 17 -4.85 4.06 -2.84
N ILE A 18 -4.53 5.23 -2.32
CA ILE A 18 -5.34 5.96 -1.34
C ILE A 18 -5.91 7.20 -2.03
N GLU A 19 -7.24 7.40 -1.98
CA GLU A 19 -7.83 8.66 -2.45
C GLU A 19 -7.72 9.78 -1.42
N ASN A 20 -7.74 9.43 -0.13
CA ASN A 20 -7.83 10.38 0.99
C ASN A 20 -6.50 10.48 1.75
N GLU A 21 -5.46 10.96 1.08
CA GLU A 21 -4.10 11.05 1.63
C GLU A 21 -4.00 11.93 2.88
N ASP A 22 -4.81 12.99 2.96
CA ASP A 22 -4.85 13.94 4.10
C ASP A 22 -5.23 13.26 5.44
N GLN A 23 -5.96 12.15 5.37
CA GLN A 23 -6.43 11.40 6.54
C GLN A 23 -5.42 10.34 7.00
N ILE A 24 -4.32 10.17 6.27
CA ILE A 24 -3.30 9.17 6.59
C ILE A 24 -2.48 9.66 7.79
N THR A 25 -2.43 8.82 8.82
CA THR A 25 -1.56 9.02 9.98
C THR A 25 -0.50 7.93 10.04
N ASP A 26 0.69 8.27 10.55
CA ASP A 26 1.84 7.37 10.68
C ASP A 26 1.50 6.05 11.41
N LYS A 27 0.48 6.08 12.28
CA LYS A 27 -0.06 4.91 13.00
C LYS A 27 -0.66 3.82 12.11
N MET A 28 -0.91 4.11 10.83
CA MET A 28 -1.46 3.19 9.84
C MET A 28 -0.37 2.36 9.16
N ASN A 29 0.90 2.76 9.31
CA ASN A 29 2.04 1.98 8.86
C ASN A 29 2.30 0.85 9.86
N THR A 30 2.02 -0.39 9.46
CA THR A 30 2.18 -1.58 10.29
C THR A 30 2.89 -2.65 9.47
N SER A 31 3.48 -3.66 10.11
CA SER A 31 4.12 -4.79 9.41
C SER A 31 3.25 -5.44 8.32
N ARG A 32 1.92 -5.36 8.45
CA ARG A 32 0.92 -5.91 7.51
C ARG A 32 0.40 -4.90 6.46
N SER A 33 0.70 -3.62 6.65
CA SER A 33 0.23 -2.49 5.83
C SER A 33 1.38 -1.49 5.69
N ILE A 34 2.25 -1.75 4.72
CA ILE A 34 3.44 -0.93 4.50
C ILE A 34 3.03 0.25 3.64
N LEU A 35 3.22 1.46 4.17
CA LEU A 35 3.00 2.69 3.42
C LEU A 35 4.23 2.97 2.55
N VAL A 36 4.01 3.08 1.24
CA VAL A 36 5.04 3.43 0.25
C VAL A 36 4.53 4.56 -0.64
N LYS A 37 5.44 5.17 -1.38
CA LYS A 37 5.11 6.15 -2.41
C LYS A 37 5.37 5.57 -3.79
N ASP A 38 4.53 5.91 -4.74
CA ASP A 38 4.73 5.55 -6.13
C ASP A 38 5.69 6.52 -6.84
N ARG A 39 5.86 6.36 -8.15
CA ARG A 39 6.76 7.21 -8.96
C ARG A 39 6.29 8.66 -9.13
N TYR A 40 5.05 8.97 -8.79
CA TYR A 40 4.41 10.28 -8.85
C TYR A 40 4.22 10.91 -7.46
N ASP A 41 4.79 10.29 -6.41
CA ASP A 41 4.66 10.67 -5.00
C ASP A 41 3.28 10.32 -4.38
N ASP A 42 2.43 9.58 -5.10
CA ASP A 42 1.13 9.14 -4.59
C ASP A 42 1.32 8.06 -3.52
N LEU A 43 0.55 8.15 -2.42
CA LEU A 43 0.61 7.17 -1.34
C LEU A 43 -0.09 5.85 -1.71
N VAL A 44 0.62 4.75 -1.45
CA VAL A 44 0.18 3.38 -1.72
C VAL A 44 0.40 2.51 -0.50
N PHE A 45 -0.60 1.70 -0.15
CA PHE A 45 -0.43 0.64 0.83
C PHE A 45 -0.11 -0.69 0.16
N LEU A 46 0.95 -1.33 0.63
CA LEU A 46 1.29 -2.72 0.31
C LEU A 46 0.81 -3.63 1.45
N PHE A 47 -0.22 -4.41 1.16
CA PHE A 47 -0.77 -5.41 2.07
C PHE A 47 -0.16 -6.78 1.81
N GLU A 48 0.08 -7.56 2.86
CA GLU A 48 0.62 -8.92 2.72
C GLU A 48 -0.41 -9.93 2.20
N ASN A 49 -1.71 -9.67 2.41
CA ASN A 49 -2.80 -10.54 2.00
C ASN A 49 -4.16 -9.80 2.03
N GLU A 50 -5.21 -10.45 1.54
CA GLU A 50 -6.58 -9.89 1.51
C GLU A 50 -7.15 -9.67 2.92
N PHE A 51 -6.71 -10.45 3.91
CA PHE A 51 -7.12 -10.26 5.30
C PHE A 51 -6.62 -8.93 5.85
N ALA A 52 -5.37 -8.57 5.56
CA ALA A 52 -4.79 -7.29 5.97
C ALA A 52 -5.52 -6.11 5.32
N THR A 53 -5.95 -6.25 4.06
CA THR A 53 -6.78 -5.24 3.39
C THR A 53 -8.12 -5.07 4.10
N ARG A 54 -8.87 -6.16 4.32
CA ARG A 54 -10.18 -6.09 5.01
C ARG A 54 -10.06 -5.52 6.42
N TRP A 55 -9.08 -5.99 7.18
CA TRP A 55 -8.83 -5.49 8.54
C TRP A 55 -8.51 -3.99 8.55
N PHE A 56 -7.80 -3.50 7.53
CA PHE A 56 -7.50 -2.08 7.38
C PHE A 56 -8.76 -1.27 7.06
N GLU A 57 -9.59 -1.74 6.12
CA GLU A 57 -10.87 -1.11 5.76
C GLU A 57 -11.85 -1.08 6.95
N GLU A 58 -11.89 -2.15 7.76
CA GLU A 58 -12.72 -2.20 8.98
C GLU A 58 -12.22 -1.25 10.07
N LYS A 59 -10.89 -1.12 10.22
CA LYS A 59 -10.28 -0.28 11.24
C LYS A 59 -10.31 1.21 10.87
N PHE A 60 -10.18 1.51 9.58
CA PHE A 60 -10.11 2.86 9.04
C PHE A 60 -11.13 3.05 7.92
N PRO A 61 -12.43 3.01 8.24
CA PRO A 61 -13.50 3.10 7.23
C PRO A 61 -13.54 4.47 6.54
N GLU A 62 -12.85 5.49 7.09
CA GLU A 62 -12.72 6.78 6.43
C GLU A 62 -11.73 6.78 5.25
N ILE A 63 -10.87 5.76 5.15
CA ILE A 63 -9.87 5.67 4.09
C ILE A 63 -10.46 4.93 2.90
N LYS A 64 -10.49 5.61 1.76
CA LYS A 64 -10.87 5.01 0.50
C LYS A 64 -9.64 4.44 -0.20
N LEU A 65 -9.66 3.13 -0.34
CA LEU A 65 -8.67 2.37 -1.10
C LEU A 65 -9.22 2.07 -2.49
N TYR A 66 -8.41 2.27 -3.51
CA TYR A 66 -8.78 1.90 -4.88
C TYR A 66 -7.70 1.04 -5.55
N SER A 67 -8.14 0.28 -6.55
CA SER A 67 -7.27 -0.41 -7.49
C SER A 67 -7.33 0.33 -8.81
N LEU A 68 -6.17 0.56 -9.42
CA LEU A 68 -6.10 0.73 -10.86
C LEU A 68 -6.25 -0.67 -11.47
N LEU A 69 -7.45 -1.02 -11.93
CA LEU A 69 -7.75 -2.24 -12.67
C LEU A 69 -8.06 -1.89 -14.13
#